data_AF-A0A972ACS1-F1
#
_entry.id   AF-A0A972ACS1-F1
#
_cell.length_a   1.000
_cell.length_b   1.000
_cell.length_c   1.000
_cell.angle_alpha   90.00
_cell.angle_beta   90.00
_cell.angle_gamma   90.00
#
_symmetry.space_group_name_H-M   'P 1'
#
loop_
_entity.id
_entity.type
_entity.pdbx_description
1 polymer ?
#
loop_
_entity_poly.entity_id
_entity_poly.type
_entity_poly.pdbx_seq_one_letter_code
_entity_poly.pdbx_strand_id
1 'polypeptide(L)'
;MRKKAYDDDDGRVIADMNIEGTPWYVKESHLQDNSPSEEYIPDMKATFHIMRGALTAGLLIGFVFIAAFFLFLLFCMKVWFK
;
A
#
# COMPACT_ATOMS: atom_id res chain seq x y z
N MET A 1 -10.31 15.41 -26.44
CA MET A 1 -9.13 16.07 -27.04
C MET A 1 -7.91 15.62 -26.26
N ARG A 2 -6.82 15.16 -26.92
CA ARG A 2 -5.60 14.73 -26.26
C ARG A 2 -4.82 15.98 -25.83
N LYS A 3 -4.50 16.14 -24.54
CA LYS A 3 -3.60 17.21 -24.07
C LYS A 3 -2.23 17.01 -24.72
N LYS A 4 -1.59 18.09 -25.17
CA LYS A 4 -0.21 18.04 -25.65
C LYS A 4 0.69 17.98 -24.43
N ALA A 5 1.52 16.94 -24.34
CA ALA A 5 2.61 16.89 -23.38
C ALA A 5 3.86 17.43 -24.07
N TYR A 6 4.60 18.27 -23.36
CA TYR A 6 5.88 18.82 -23.81
C TYR A 6 6.97 18.36 -22.84
N ASP A 7 8.15 18.04 -23.36
CA ASP A 7 9.24 17.47 -22.57
C ASP A 7 9.88 18.48 -21.60
N ASP A 8 9.60 19.77 -21.77
CA ASP A 8 10.06 20.90 -20.97
C ASP A 8 9.01 21.45 -19.99
N ASP A 9 7.82 20.83 -19.94
CA ASP A 9 6.74 21.24 -19.05
C ASP A 9 6.81 20.48 -17.72
N ASP A 10 7.36 21.12 -16.69
CA ASP A 10 7.44 20.60 -15.32
C ASP A 10 6.07 20.50 -14.61
N GLY A 11 4.96 20.80 -15.30
CA GLY A 11 3.60 20.75 -14.76
C GLY A 11 3.31 21.84 -13.71
N ARG A 12 4.23 22.80 -13.53
CA ARG A 12 4.11 23.88 -12.56
C ARG A 12 3.30 25.03 -13.15
N VAL A 13 2.35 25.54 -12.39
CA VAL A 13 1.61 26.76 -12.74
C VAL A 13 2.51 27.97 -12.47
N ILE A 14 3.06 28.56 -13.52
CA ILE A 14 3.93 29.76 -13.42
C ILE A 14 3.09 31.00 -13.09
N ALA A 15 1.87 31.08 -13.63
CA ALA A 15 0.89 32.12 -13.36
C ALA A 15 -0.51 31.51 -13.39
N ASP A 16 -1.26 31.69 -12.29
CA ASP A 16 -2.63 31.21 -12.22
C ASP A 16 -3.55 32.13 -13.02
N MET A 17 -4.11 31.60 -14.11
CA MET A 17 -5.06 32.29 -14.99
C MET A 17 -6.48 31.72 -14.85
N ASN A 18 -6.75 30.98 -13.78
CA ASN A 18 -8.06 30.40 -13.51
C ASN A 18 -9.06 31.44 -12.99
N ILE A 19 -9.66 32.19 -13.92
CA ILE A 19 -10.54 33.34 -13.60
C ILE A 19 -11.99 32.93 -13.85
N GLU A 20 -12.87 33.15 -12.88
CA GLU A 20 -14.31 32.86 -13.00
C GLU A 20 -14.94 33.59 -14.20
N GLY A 21 -15.77 32.87 -14.96
CA GLY A 21 -16.46 33.39 -16.15
C GLY A 21 -15.67 33.34 -17.45
N THR A 22 -14.41 32.89 -17.42
CA THR A 22 -13.62 32.67 -18.65
C THR A 22 -13.91 31.28 -19.26
N PRO A 23 -13.78 31.10 -20.59
CA PRO A 23 -13.99 29.80 -21.25
C PRO A 23 -13.05 28.66 -20.77
N TRP A 24 -11.94 29.01 -20.13
CA TRP A 24 -10.93 28.08 -19.62
C TRP A 24 -10.98 27.91 -18.09
N TYR A 25 -11.99 28.47 -17.42
CA TYR A 25 -12.19 28.29 -15.99
C TYR A 25 -12.40 26.83 -15.63
N VAL A 26 -11.64 26.33 -14.66
CA VAL A 26 -11.78 24.99 -14.10
C VAL A 26 -12.05 25.11 -12.61
N LYS A 27 -13.18 24.55 -12.17
CA LYS A 27 -13.53 24.54 -10.73
C LYS A 27 -12.46 23.76 -9.95
N GLU A 28 -11.97 24.34 -8.84
CA GLU A 28 -10.87 23.78 -8.04
C GLU A 28 -11.09 22.33 -7.58
N SER A 29 -12.35 21.90 -7.44
CA SER A 29 -12.70 20.51 -7.14
C SER A 29 -12.19 19.49 -8.16
N HIS A 30 -11.85 19.92 -9.39
CA HIS A 30 -11.26 19.07 -10.43
C HIS A 30 -9.74 19.15 -10.53
N LEU A 31 -9.10 20.11 -9.87
CA LEU A 31 -7.65 20.31 -9.92
C LEU A 31 -6.91 19.51 -8.84
N GLN A 32 -7.61 19.13 -7.77
CA GLN A 32 -7.04 18.43 -6.62
C GLN A 32 -6.68 16.96 -6.90
N ASP A 33 -7.06 16.43 -8.07
CA ASP A 33 -6.85 15.02 -8.47
C ASP A 33 -5.56 14.79 -9.29
N ASN A 34 -4.80 15.85 -9.59
CA ASN A 34 -3.59 15.79 -10.42
C ASN A 34 -2.33 16.36 -9.76
N SER A 35 -2.23 16.32 -8.43
CA SER A 35 -0.93 16.52 -7.78
C SER A 35 -0.04 15.29 -8.04
N PRO A 36 1.21 15.47 -8.49
CA PRO A 36 2.12 14.35 -8.70
C PRO A 36 2.53 13.80 -7.33
N SER A 37 2.04 12.59 -7.03
CA SER A 37 2.53 11.67 -6.00
C SER A 37 3.27 12.34 -4.84
N GLU A 38 2.53 12.82 -3.84
CA GLU A 38 3.10 12.91 -2.51
C GLU A 38 3.64 11.51 -2.17
N GLU A 39 4.94 11.44 -1.91
CA GLU A 39 5.62 10.28 -1.40
C GLU A 39 4.79 9.74 -0.21
N TYR A 40 4.12 8.59 -0.42
CA TYR A 40 3.26 7.97 0.59
C TYR A 40 4.16 7.51 1.74
N ILE A 41 4.42 8.40 2.69
CA ILE A 41 5.03 8.05 3.97
C ILE A 41 3.92 7.34 4.74
N PRO A 42 3.97 6.00 4.88
CA PRO A 42 2.91 5.29 5.54
C PRO A 42 2.89 5.71 7.01
N ASP A 43 1.74 6.20 7.47
CA ASP A 43 1.50 6.49 8.88
C ASP A 43 1.86 5.25 9.72
N MET A 44 2.65 5.44 10.78
CA MET A 44 3.22 4.35 11.58
C MET A 44 2.14 3.38 12.09
N LYS A 45 0.92 3.90 12.32
CA LYS A 45 -0.24 3.12 12.74
C LYS A 45 -0.79 2.24 11.62
N ALA A 46 -0.83 2.73 10.38
CA ALA A 46 -1.27 1.96 9.22
C ALA A 46 -0.33 0.78 8.95
N THR A 47 0.98 1.01 9.05
CA THR A 47 2.01 -0.04 8.91
C THR A 47 1.85 -1.14 9.97
N PHE A 48 1.50 -0.77 11.20
CA PHE A 48 1.31 -1.76 12.28
C PHE A 48 0.13 -2.70 12.02
N HIS A 49 -0.98 -2.20 11.49
CA HIS A 49 -2.14 -3.04 11.15
C HIS A 49 -1.81 -4.06 10.05
N ILE A 50 -1.07 -3.63 9.03
CA ILE A 50 -0.62 -4.51 7.95
C ILE A 50 0.38 -5.55 8.48
N MET A 51 1.34 -5.11 9.29
CA MET A 51 2.34 -5.99 9.90
C MET A 51 1.71 -7.06 10.79
N ARG A 52 0.71 -6.69 11.61
CA ARG A 52 0.00 -7.64 12.47
C ARG A 52 -0.74 -8.71 11.66
N GLY A 53 -1.34 -8.35 10.54
CA GLY A 53 -2.01 -9.31 9.64
C GLY A 53 -1.02 -10.28 8.98
N ALA A 54 0.13 -9.79 8.52
CA ALA A 54 1.18 -10.64 7.96
C ALA A 54 1.77 -11.59 9.02
N LEU A 55 1.99 -11.10 10.24
CA LEU A 55 2.49 -11.90 11.36
C LEU A 55 1.53 -13.03 11.76
N THR A 56 0.23 -12.75 11.86
CA THR A 56 -0.75 -13.79 12.23
C THR A 56 -0.85 -14.87 11.16
N ALA A 57 -0.78 -14.51 9.88
CA ALA A 57 -0.75 -15.48 8.79
C ALA A 57 0.51 -16.36 8.87
N GLY A 58 1.70 -15.76 8.98
CA GLY A 58 2.96 -16.50 9.09
C GLY A 58 3.01 -17.42 10.33
N LEU A 59 2.51 -16.94 11.47
CA LEU A 59 2.45 -17.70 12.71
C LEU A 59 1.52 -18.91 12.60
N LEU A 60 0.39 -18.79 11.89
CA LEU A 60 -0.52 -19.91 11.65
C LEU A 60 0.15 -21.04 10.86
N ILE A 61 0.86 -20.70 9.78
CA ILE A 61 1.60 -21.69 8.99
C ILE A 61 2.70 -22.34 9.83
N GLY A 62 3.48 -21.54 10.56
CA GLY A 62 4.51 -22.07 11.47
C GLY A 62 3.94 -23.01 12.52
N PHE A 63 2.77 -22.69 13.08
CA PHE A 63 2.08 -23.52 14.06
C PHE A 63 1.70 -24.89 13.51
N VAL A 64 1.25 -24.98 12.25
CA VAL A 64 0.93 -26.27 11.60
C VAL A 64 2.17 -27.17 11.54
N PHE A 65 3.32 -26.62 11.14
CA PHE A 65 4.57 -27.39 11.09
C PHE A 65 5.01 -27.83 12.49
N ILE A 66 5.00 -26.92 13.46
CA ILE A 66 5.35 -27.24 14.85
C ILE A 66 4.45 -28.36 15.38
N ALA A 67 3.14 -28.28 15.16
CA ALA A 67 2.19 -29.31 15.57
C ALA A 67 2.48 -30.66 14.89
N ALA A 68 2.78 -30.67 13.59
CA ALA A 68 3.14 -31.90 12.88
C ALA A 68 4.43 -32.53 13.43
N PHE A 69 5.47 -31.73 13.65
CA PHE A 69 6.71 -32.21 14.27
C PHE A 69 6.50 -32.67 15.71
N PHE A 70 5.67 -31.98 16.48
CA PHE A 70 5.34 -32.37 17.85
C PHE A 70 4.63 -33.73 17.91
N LEU A 71 3.64 -33.94 17.03
CA LEU A 71 2.98 -35.24 16.88
C LEU A 71 3.95 -36.33 16.44
N PHE A 72 4.86 -36.03 15.51
CA PHE A 72 5.90 -36.95 15.08
C PHE A 72 6.84 -37.33 16.23
N LEU A 73 7.31 -36.37 17.02
CA LEU A 73 8.15 -36.63 18.20
C LEU A 73 7.40 -37.47 19.25
N LEU A 74 6.13 -37.17 19.50
CA LEU A 74 5.29 -37.98 20.39
C LEU A 74 5.14 -39.41 19.88
N PHE A 75 4.94 -39.60 18.58
CA PHE A 75 4.89 -40.91 17.96
C PHE A 75 6.21 -41.67 18.16
N CYS A 76 7.35 -41.04 17.87
CA CYS A 76 8.66 -41.63 18.10
C CYS A 76 8.87 -42.03 19.57
N MET A 77 8.51 -41.16 20.52
CA MET A 77 8.70 -41.46 21.94
C MET A 77 7.77 -42.55 22.48
N LYS A 78 6.49 -42.54 22.08
CA LYS A 78 5.47 -43.41 22.69
C LYS A 78 5.27 -44.74 21.97
N VAL A 79 5.54 -44.77 20.66
CA VAL A 79 5.31 -45.95 19.82
C VAL A 79 6.63 -46.61 19.42
N TRP A 80 7.63 -45.82 19.01
CA TRP A 80 8.88 -46.37 18.49
C TRP A 80 9.90 -46.71 19.59
N PHE A 81 10.15 -45.80 20.54
CA PHE A 81 11.13 -45.99 21.62
C PHE A 81 10.58 -46.68 22.87
N LYS A 82 9.45 -47.38 22.75
CA LYS A 82 8.89 -48.24 23.80
C LYS A 82 9.31 -49.69 23.59
#